data_AF-A0A2S5TAE1-F1
#
_entry.id   AF-A0A2S5TAE1-F1
#
_cell.length_a   1.000
_cell.length_b   1.000
_cell.length_c   1.000
_cell.angle_alpha   90.00
_cell.angle_beta   90.00
_cell.angle_gamma   90.00
#
_symmetry.space_group_name_H-M   'P 1'
#
loop_
_entity.id
_entity.type
_entity.pdbx_description
1 polymer ?
#
loop_
_entity_poly.entity_id
_entity_poly.type
_entity_poly.pdbx_seq_one_letter_code
_entity_poly.pdbx_strand_id
1 'polypeptide(L)'
;MIARLLCLLTLFFSGAALAASGVNGRYVLAGSHYAVDAEFTPGQLTLREIYKTSVYREERPGYYVFVNENNRNIRYAMEVVDAYTLKASKPDSSDPPTYLKREPGPEDAPAEASPEPAPLAVPPKTVLGPPPVNPVAQDEEQRRYAALAEEYQRRSQSEPVNAQAWTACAAVAFERAHRPEEAADRYARKAAEILKMLDAKASPCPEVIPEW
;
A
#
# COMPACT_ATOMS: atom_id res chain seq x y z
N MET A 1 32.79 -11.75 69.48
CA MET A 1 31.45 -11.94 68.88
C MET A 1 31.53 -11.46 67.44
N ILE A 2 31.75 -12.39 66.52
CA ILE A 2 32.14 -12.11 65.13
C ILE A 2 30.89 -12.15 64.23
N ALA A 3 30.76 -11.08 63.45
CA ALA A 3 29.73 -10.84 62.46
C ALA A 3 29.62 -11.97 61.42
N ARG A 4 28.38 -12.34 61.07
CA ARG A 4 28.02 -13.02 59.83
C ARG A 4 26.85 -12.28 59.21
N LEU A 5 27.17 -11.25 58.42
CA LEU A 5 26.23 -10.56 57.54
C LEU A 5 26.26 -11.29 56.19
N LEU A 6 25.32 -12.21 56.00
CA LEU A 6 25.13 -12.93 54.74
C LEU A 6 24.38 -12.01 53.78
N CYS A 7 25.11 -11.32 52.91
CA CYS A 7 24.54 -10.46 51.87
C CYS A 7 24.01 -11.35 50.74
N LEU A 8 22.72 -11.67 50.75
CA LEU A 8 22.03 -12.34 49.65
C LEU A 8 21.90 -11.35 48.48
N LEU A 9 22.81 -11.44 47.52
CA LEU A 9 22.76 -10.69 46.26
C LEU A 9 21.77 -11.40 45.31
N THR A 10 20.49 -11.10 45.42
CA THR A 10 19.47 -11.52 44.44
C THR A 10 19.66 -10.72 43.16
N LEU A 11 20.35 -11.32 42.17
CA LEU A 11 20.35 -10.88 40.78
C LEU A 11 18.92 -10.94 40.23
N PHE A 12 18.20 -9.82 40.29
CA PHE A 12 17.02 -9.60 39.46
C PHE A 12 17.50 -9.48 38.02
N PHE A 13 17.48 -10.60 37.29
CA PHE A 13 17.44 -10.56 35.84
C PHE A 13 16.11 -9.91 35.44
N SER A 14 16.12 -8.59 35.28
CA SER A 14 15.09 -7.88 34.54
C SER A 14 15.15 -8.37 33.10
N GLY A 15 14.42 -9.44 32.81
CA GLY A 15 14.14 -9.86 31.45
C GLY A 15 13.38 -8.74 30.77
N ALA A 16 14.09 -7.85 30.07
CA ALA A 16 13.47 -6.94 29.15
C ALA A 16 12.77 -7.79 28.09
N ALA A 17 11.45 -7.90 28.19
CA ALA A 17 10.66 -8.43 27.11
C ALA A 17 10.94 -7.51 25.91
N LEU A 18 11.67 -8.03 24.93
CA LEU A 18 11.82 -7.39 23.63
C LEU A 18 10.42 -7.28 23.07
N ALA A 19 9.83 -6.09 23.17
CA ALA A 19 8.59 -5.78 22.50
C ALA A 19 8.82 -6.05 21.00
N ALA A 20 7.99 -6.91 20.42
CA ALA A 20 8.02 -7.11 18.98
C ALA A 20 7.70 -5.75 18.33
N SER A 21 8.70 -5.14 17.70
CA SER A 21 8.52 -3.92 16.93
C SER A 21 8.20 -4.30 15.50
N GLY A 22 7.13 -3.74 14.95
CA GLY A 22 6.86 -3.83 13.52
C GLY A 22 7.94 -3.11 12.71
N VAL A 23 8.07 -3.50 11.44
CA VAL A 23 8.96 -2.84 10.48
C VAL A 23 8.15 -1.91 9.59
N ASN A 24 8.68 -0.73 9.30
CA ASN A 24 8.04 0.20 8.36
C ASN A 24 7.90 -0.44 6.98
N GLY A 25 6.81 -0.16 6.27
CA GLY A 25 6.65 -0.64 4.89
C GLY A 25 5.20 -0.86 4.50
N ARG A 26 5.02 -1.49 3.34
CA ARG A 26 3.70 -1.76 2.77
C ARG A 26 3.17 -3.09 3.28
N TYR A 27 1.97 -3.09 3.83
CA TYR A 27 1.29 -4.27 4.34
C TYR A 27 0.05 -4.58 3.51
N VAL A 28 -0.10 -5.83 3.10
CA VAL A 28 -1.21 -6.31 2.26
C VAL A 28 -2.03 -7.38 2.96
N LEU A 29 -3.34 -7.33 2.74
CA LEU A 29 -4.23 -8.41 3.15
C LEU A 29 -4.16 -9.53 2.10
N ALA A 30 -3.76 -10.73 2.51
CA ALA A 30 -3.59 -11.85 1.60
C ALA A 30 -4.89 -12.14 0.81
N GLY A 31 -4.77 -12.25 -0.52
CA GLY A 31 -5.91 -12.51 -1.42
C GLY A 31 -6.83 -11.31 -1.66
N SER A 32 -6.45 -10.10 -1.23
CA SER A 32 -7.20 -8.86 -1.43
C SER A 32 -6.36 -7.81 -2.17
N HIS A 33 -7.01 -6.79 -2.72
CA HIS A 33 -6.37 -5.57 -3.21
C HIS A 33 -6.12 -4.54 -2.11
N TYR A 34 -6.51 -4.84 -0.87
CA TYR A 34 -6.31 -3.95 0.26
C TYR A 34 -4.85 -3.92 0.69
N ALA A 35 -4.30 -2.71 0.77
CA ALA A 35 -2.93 -2.44 1.14
C ALA A 35 -2.85 -1.13 1.94
N VAL A 36 -1.93 -1.08 2.90
CA VAL A 36 -1.65 0.09 3.73
C VAL A 36 -0.15 0.28 3.88
N ASP A 37 0.30 1.52 3.89
CA ASP A 37 1.68 1.84 4.26
C ASP A 37 1.74 2.10 5.76
N ALA A 38 2.55 1.32 6.48
CA ALA A 38 2.71 1.37 7.92
C ALA A 38 4.01 2.07 8.32
N GLU A 39 3.90 3.01 9.25
CA GLU A 39 5.00 3.78 9.81
C GLU A 39 4.95 3.69 11.35
N PHE A 40 5.91 2.98 11.93
CA PHE A 40 6.10 2.83 13.36
C PHE A 40 7.00 3.92 13.91
N THR A 41 6.54 4.57 14.96
CA THR A 41 7.35 5.48 15.79
C THR A 41 7.15 5.10 17.26
N PRO A 42 7.99 5.58 18.20
CA PRO A 42 7.81 5.25 19.61
C PRO A 42 6.39 5.59 20.11
N GLY A 43 5.63 4.59 20.56
CA GLY A 43 4.27 4.77 21.07
C GLY A 43 3.17 4.97 20.02
N GLN A 44 3.47 4.88 18.72
CA GLN A 44 2.52 5.19 17.66
C GLN A 44 2.71 4.33 16.40
N LEU A 45 1.60 4.01 15.75
CA LEU A 45 1.54 3.42 14.41
C LEU A 45 0.69 4.30 13.51
N THR A 46 1.25 4.79 12.41
CA THR A 46 0.51 5.50 11.36
C THR A 46 0.24 4.55 10.20
N LEU A 47 -1.02 4.41 9.79
CA LEU A 47 -1.41 3.68 8.59
C LEU A 47 -1.92 4.65 7.53
N ARG A 48 -1.35 4.58 6.32
CA ARG A 48 -1.75 5.37 5.15
C ARG A 48 -2.41 4.49 4.10
N GLU A 49 -3.67 4.78 3.83
CA GLU A 49 -4.46 4.30 2.70
C GLU A 49 -4.55 5.43 1.66
N ILE A 50 -5.00 5.12 0.44
CA ILE A 50 -5.05 6.06 -0.70
C ILE A 50 -5.71 7.41 -0.34
N TYR A 51 -6.79 7.38 0.43
CA TYR A 51 -7.56 8.59 0.80
C TYR A 51 -7.68 8.83 2.30
N LYS A 52 -6.95 8.05 3.11
CA LYS A 52 -7.12 8.06 4.56
C LYS A 52 -5.82 7.82 5.27
N THR A 53 -5.52 8.65 6.25
CA THR A 53 -4.43 8.40 7.21
C THR A 53 -5.05 8.17 8.58
N SER A 54 -4.68 7.07 9.24
CA SER A 54 -5.15 6.73 10.58
C SER A 54 -3.96 6.64 11.53
N VAL A 55 -4.04 7.33 12.66
CA VAL A 55 -2.98 7.35 13.68
C VAL A 55 -3.44 6.52 14.87
N TYR A 56 -2.76 5.41 15.12
CA TYR A 56 -3.00 4.52 16.25
C TYR A 56 -2.04 4.84 17.40
N ARG A 57 -2.54 4.79 18.63
CA ARG A 57 -1.77 5.00 19.86
C ARG A 57 -1.47 3.66 20.51
N GLU A 58 -0.23 3.45 20.94
CA GLU A 58 0.15 2.23 21.65
C GLU A 58 -0.51 2.19 23.04
N GLU A 59 -1.32 1.16 23.32
CA GLU A 59 -1.89 0.94 24.66
C GLU A 59 -1.03 -0.01 25.49
N ARG A 60 -0.35 -0.96 24.83
CA ARG A 60 0.65 -1.87 25.41
C ARG A 60 1.66 -2.25 24.32
N PRO A 61 2.87 -2.73 24.67
CA PRO A 61 3.91 -3.03 23.69
C PRO A 61 3.41 -3.87 22.50
N GLY A 62 3.50 -3.29 21.29
CA GLY A 62 3.08 -3.91 20.04
C GLY A 62 1.56 -3.92 19.78
N TYR A 63 0.74 -3.28 20.61
CA TYR A 63 -0.71 -3.21 20.45
C TYR A 63 -1.18 -1.76 20.39
N TYR A 64 -1.66 -1.36 19.21
CA TYR A 64 -2.02 0.01 18.88
C TYR A 64 -3.52 0.13 18.64
N VAL A 65 -4.13 1.21 19.13
CA VAL A 65 -5.57 1.46 19.03
C VAL A 65 -5.87 2.80 18.36
N PHE A 66 -6.86 2.79 17.48
CA PHE A 66 -7.45 3.96 16.85
C PHE A 66 -8.95 3.99 17.16
N VAL A 67 -9.46 5.14 17.57
CA VAL A 67 -10.89 5.36 17.82
C VAL A 67 -11.44 6.22 16.70
N ASN A 68 -12.42 5.71 15.96
CA ASN A 68 -13.07 6.46 14.89
C ASN A 68 -14.26 7.26 15.42
N GLU A 69 -14.03 8.53 15.73
CA GLU A 69 -15.06 9.45 16.24
C GLU A 69 -16.24 9.64 15.25
N ASN A 70 -15.96 9.56 13.94
CA ASN A 70 -16.98 9.68 12.90
C ASN A 70 -17.88 8.45 12.77
N ASN A 71 -17.50 7.32 13.36
CA ASN A 71 -18.24 6.06 13.26
C ASN A 71 -18.54 5.49 14.64
N ARG A 72 -19.37 6.22 15.41
CA ARG A 72 -19.87 5.81 16.73
C ARG A 72 -18.77 5.38 17.72
N ASN A 73 -17.59 6.01 17.63
CA ASN A 73 -16.43 5.68 18.46
C ASN A 73 -15.99 4.21 18.37
N ILE A 74 -16.18 3.57 17.20
CA ILE A 74 -15.67 2.20 16.99
C ILE A 74 -14.15 2.20 17.18
N ARG A 75 -13.68 1.26 18.00
CA ARG A 75 -12.27 0.99 18.23
C ARG A 75 -11.75 0.03 17.18
N TYR A 76 -10.60 0.36 16.62
CA TYR A 76 -9.81 -0.49 15.74
C TYR A 76 -8.48 -0.76 16.44
N ALA A 77 -8.03 -2.01 16.41
CA ALA A 77 -6.77 -2.43 17.02
C ALA A 77 -5.86 -3.07 15.97
N MET A 78 -4.57 -2.74 16.06
CA MET A 78 -3.48 -3.31 15.30
C MET A 78 -2.50 -3.95 16.29
N GLU A 79 -2.27 -5.26 16.18
CA GLU A 79 -1.29 -5.98 16.99
C GLU A 79 -0.14 -6.47 16.11
N VAL A 80 1.09 -6.17 16.52
CA VAL A 80 2.31 -6.71 15.93
C VAL A 80 2.43 -8.18 16.35
N VAL A 81 2.20 -9.08 15.39
CA VAL A 81 2.33 -10.53 15.61
C VAL A 81 3.80 -10.95 15.50
N ASP A 82 4.47 -10.42 14.49
CA ASP A 82 5.91 -10.53 14.25
C ASP A 82 6.38 -9.30 13.45
N ALA A 83 7.68 -9.21 13.15
CA ALA A 83 8.28 -8.06 12.45
C ALA A 83 7.58 -7.72 11.11
N TYR A 84 6.97 -8.70 10.44
CA TYR A 84 6.40 -8.59 9.10
C TYR A 84 4.89 -8.83 9.07
N THR A 85 4.22 -8.92 10.22
CA THR A 85 2.82 -9.30 10.31
C THR A 85 2.05 -8.44 11.30
N LEU A 86 0.98 -7.82 10.82
CA LEU A 86 0.01 -7.10 11.64
C LEU A 86 -1.31 -7.86 11.69
N LYS A 87 -1.90 -7.93 12.89
CA LYS A 87 -3.27 -8.41 13.10
C LYS A 87 -4.18 -7.21 13.30
N ALA A 88 -5.12 -7.00 12.39
CA ALA A 88 -6.17 -6.01 12.50
C ALA A 88 -7.42 -6.62 13.13
N SER A 89 -8.06 -5.89 14.04
CA SER A 89 -9.29 -6.34 14.70
C SER A 89 -10.15 -5.16 15.16
N LYS A 90 -11.42 -5.44 15.45
CA LYS A 90 -12.33 -4.55 16.18
C LYS A 90 -12.62 -5.21 17.53
N PRO A 91 -11.94 -4.82 18.62
CA PRO A 91 -11.98 -5.55 19.89
C PRO A 91 -13.38 -5.68 20.49
N ASP A 92 -14.28 -4.73 20.20
CA ASP A 92 -15.65 -4.73 20.70
C ASP A 92 -16.65 -5.45 19.77
N SER A 93 -16.16 -6.17 18.76
CA SER A 93 -16.97 -6.94 17.81
C SER A 93 -16.66 -8.44 17.88
N SER A 94 -17.60 -9.26 17.38
CA SER A 94 -17.38 -10.69 17.16
C SER A 94 -16.69 -11.01 15.83
N ASP A 95 -16.30 -10.00 15.04
CA ASP A 95 -15.66 -10.21 13.74
C ASP A 95 -14.30 -10.90 13.95
N PRO A 96 -13.96 -11.93 13.15
CA PRO A 96 -12.64 -12.53 13.21
C PRO A 96 -11.57 -11.49 12.83
N PRO A 97 -10.35 -11.57 13.42
CA PRO A 97 -9.27 -10.68 13.04
C PRO A 97 -8.79 -10.97 11.62
N THR A 98 -8.21 -9.96 10.98
CA THR A 98 -7.53 -10.10 9.68
C THR A 98 -6.03 -9.90 9.85
N TYR A 99 -5.25 -10.49 8.94
CA TYR A 99 -3.79 -10.46 9.01
C TYR A 99 -3.24 -9.77 7.77
N LEU A 100 -2.43 -8.74 7.99
CA LEU A 100 -1.69 -8.07 6.95
C LEU A 100 -0.23 -8.54 6.98
N LYS A 101 0.31 -8.87 5.82
CA LYS A 101 1.70 -9.26 5.65
C LYS A 101 2.46 -8.13 4.96
N ARG A 102 3.65 -7.81 5.47
CA ARG A 102 4.52 -6.83 4.84
C ARG A 102 5.02 -7.37 3.51
N GLU A 103 4.88 -6.58 2.45
CA GLU A 103 5.55 -6.85 1.17
C GLU A 103 7.04 -6.57 1.33
N PRO A 104 7.93 -7.37 0.71
CA PRO A 104 9.37 -7.08 0.72
C PRO A 104 9.63 -5.68 0.14
N GLY A 105 10.29 -4.83 0.91
CA GLY A 105 10.78 -3.54 0.43
C GLY A 105 12.14 -3.68 -0.27
N PRO A 106 12.60 -2.65 -0.99
CA PRO A 106 13.94 -2.61 -1.57
C PRO A 106 15.04 -2.80 -0.51
N GLU A 107 14.79 -2.44 0.74
CA GLU A 107 15.70 -2.66 1.88
C GLU A 107 15.78 -4.13 2.34
N ASP A 108 14.80 -4.97 2.01
CA ASP A 108 14.81 -6.41 2.32
C ASP A 108 15.35 -7.25 1.17
N ALA A 109 15.60 -6.63 0.01
CA ALA A 109 16.30 -7.31 -1.05
C ALA A 109 17.57 -7.90 -0.45
N PRO A 110 17.83 -9.22 -0.60
CA PRO A 110 19.12 -9.77 -0.25
C PRO A 110 20.14 -8.85 -0.89
N ALA A 111 21.12 -8.37 -0.12
CA ALA A 111 22.18 -7.55 -0.69
C ALA A 111 22.74 -8.34 -1.87
N GLU A 112 22.28 -8.01 -3.08
CA GLU A 112 22.75 -8.66 -4.29
C GLU A 112 24.23 -8.41 -4.20
N ALA A 113 24.99 -9.51 -4.05
CA ALA A 113 26.43 -9.46 -3.85
C ALA A 113 26.93 -8.49 -4.90
N SER A 114 27.34 -7.29 -4.44
CA SER A 114 27.68 -6.19 -5.31
C SER A 114 28.61 -6.79 -6.34
N PRO A 115 28.22 -6.84 -7.63
CA PRO A 115 28.89 -7.69 -8.59
C PRO A 115 30.38 -7.39 -8.48
N GLU A 116 31.14 -8.40 -8.06
CA GLU A 116 32.59 -8.31 -7.95
C GLU A 116 33.06 -7.63 -9.24
N PRO A 117 33.81 -6.51 -9.16
CA PRO A 117 34.05 -5.66 -10.31
C PRO A 117 34.57 -6.53 -11.44
N ALA A 118 33.73 -6.73 -12.45
CA ALA A 118 34.07 -7.60 -13.56
C ALA A 118 35.42 -7.13 -14.10
N PRO A 119 36.40 -8.02 -14.33
CA PRO A 119 37.60 -7.63 -15.05
C PRO A 119 37.15 -6.94 -16.33
N LEU A 120 37.73 -5.78 -16.63
CA LEU A 120 37.40 -4.89 -17.75
C LEU A 120 37.42 -5.66 -19.08
N ALA A 121 36.34 -6.37 -19.37
CA ALA A 121 36.09 -7.00 -20.64
C ALA A 121 35.32 -6.00 -21.47
N VAL A 122 35.97 -5.50 -22.52
CA VAL A 122 35.38 -4.59 -23.51
C VAL A 122 34.20 -5.32 -24.18
N PRO A 123 32.93 -4.88 -23.98
CA PRO A 123 31.82 -5.49 -24.70
C PRO A 123 31.66 -4.85 -26.08
N PRO A 124 31.38 -5.65 -27.13
CA PRO A 124 30.93 -5.12 -28.40
C PRO A 124 29.48 -4.61 -28.29
N LYS A 125 29.33 -3.36 -28.71
CA LYS A 125 28.18 -2.66 -29.29
C LYS A 125 26.80 -3.37 -29.34
N THR A 126 25.84 -2.64 -28.76
CA THR A 126 24.44 -2.41 -29.19
C THR A 126 23.36 -3.34 -28.62
N VAL A 127 22.78 -2.92 -27.49
CA VAL A 127 21.37 -3.17 -27.16
C VAL A 127 20.64 -1.86 -27.42
N LEU A 128 19.62 -1.88 -28.29
CA LEU A 128 18.65 -0.78 -28.38
C LEU A 128 17.93 -0.72 -27.03
N GLY A 129 18.35 0.20 -26.16
CA GLY A 129 17.51 0.64 -25.06
C GLY A 129 16.26 1.33 -25.61
N PRO A 130 15.14 1.31 -24.87
CA PRO A 130 13.99 2.14 -25.22
C PRO A 130 14.45 3.60 -25.36
N PRO A 131 13.88 4.35 -26.32
CA PRO A 131 14.26 5.74 -26.52
C PRO A 131 14.13 6.51 -25.20
N PRO A 132 15.03 7.48 -24.93
CA PRO A 132 14.90 8.33 -23.76
C PRO A 132 13.52 8.99 -23.78
N VAL A 133 12.72 8.71 -22.75
CA VAL A 133 11.40 9.31 -22.62
C VAL A 133 11.61 10.80 -22.33
N ASN A 134 10.97 11.67 -23.12
CA ASN A 134 11.05 13.10 -22.91
C ASN A 134 10.19 13.48 -21.68
N PRO A 135 10.78 13.92 -20.56
CA PRO A 135 10.05 14.17 -19.32
C PRO A 135 8.96 15.24 -19.49
N VAL A 136 9.14 16.21 -20.38
CA VAL A 136 8.13 17.24 -20.67
C VAL A 136 6.88 16.65 -21.33
N ALA A 137 7.06 15.64 -22.20
CA ALA A 137 5.94 14.98 -22.86
C ALA A 137 5.13 14.11 -21.89
N GLN A 138 5.79 13.49 -20.91
CA GLN A 138 5.11 12.71 -19.87
C GLN A 138 4.22 13.60 -18.99
N ASP A 139 4.68 14.80 -18.64
CA ASP A 139 3.92 15.74 -17.82
C ASP A 139 2.65 16.26 -18.52
N GLU A 140 2.68 16.43 -19.84
CA GLU A 140 1.49 16.81 -20.61
C GLU A 140 0.46 15.69 -20.71
N GLU A 141 0.90 14.47 -20.97
CA GLU A 141 0.03 13.31 -21.06
C GLU A 141 -0.62 12.96 -19.72
N GLN A 142 0.14 13.00 -18.62
CA GLN A 142 -0.40 12.80 -17.28
C GLN A 142 -1.47 13.84 -16.93
N ARG A 143 -1.21 15.13 -17.23
CA ARG A 143 -2.20 16.20 -17.02
C ARG A 143 -3.45 16.01 -17.87
N ARG A 144 -3.30 15.53 -19.12
CA ARG A 144 -4.44 15.19 -19.98
C ARG A 144 -5.30 14.09 -19.37
N TYR A 145 -4.71 12.99 -18.91
CA TYR A 145 -5.46 11.91 -18.30
C TYR A 145 -6.10 12.30 -16.96
N ALA A 146 -5.45 13.14 -16.16
CA ALA A 146 -6.03 13.68 -14.94
C ALA A 146 -7.30 14.51 -15.24
N ALA A 147 -7.27 15.36 -16.27
CA ALA A 147 -8.43 16.13 -16.70
C ALA A 147 -9.58 15.23 -17.19
N LEU A 148 -9.28 14.17 -17.95
CA LEU A 148 -10.27 13.18 -18.38
C LEU A 148 -10.89 12.43 -17.19
N ALA A 149 -10.09 12.09 -16.17
CA ALA A 149 -10.59 11.44 -14.97
C ALA A 149 -11.63 12.29 -14.25
N GLU A 150 -11.35 13.59 -14.07
CA GLU A 150 -12.31 14.53 -13.49
C GLU A 150 -13.57 14.70 -14.35
N GLU A 151 -13.42 14.73 -15.67
CA GLU A 151 -14.55 14.83 -16.58
C GLU A 151 -15.47 13.63 -16.49
N TYR A 152 -14.94 12.40 -16.59
CA TYR A 152 -15.74 11.19 -16.45
C TYR A 152 -16.35 11.07 -15.05
N GLN A 153 -15.64 11.52 -14.00
CA GLN A 153 -16.20 11.58 -12.66
C GLN A 153 -17.43 12.50 -12.60
N ARG A 154 -17.38 13.69 -13.22
CA ARG A 154 -18.55 14.57 -13.36
C ARG A 154 -19.69 13.90 -14.12
N ARG A 155 -19.41 13.23 -15.25
CA ARG A 155 -20.42 12.50 -16.02
C ARG A 155 -21.08 11.39 -15.20
N SER A 156 -20.32 10.68 -14.36
CA SER A 156 -20.87 9.64 -13.48
C SER A 156 -21.92 10.17 -12.50
N GLN A 157 -21.87 11.46 -12.16
CA GLN A 157 -22.83 12.12 -11.27
C GLN A 157 -24.03 12.70 -12.03
N SER A 158 -23.81 13.19 -13.26
CA SER A 158 -24.87 13.81 -14.08
C SER A 158 -25.65 12.82 -14.95
N GLU A 159 -25.08 11.65 -15.25
CA GLU A 159 -25.67 10.65 -16.14
C GLU A 159 -25.92 9.32 -15.39
N PRO A 160 -26.99 9.23 -14.56
CA PRO A 160 -27.21 8.09 -13.67
C PRO A 160 -27.39 6.76 -14.41
N VAL A 161 -27.90 6.77 -15.65
CA VAL A 161 -28.07 5.58 -16.48
C VAL A 161 -26.73 4.93 -16.81
N ASN A 162 -25.68 5.74 -17.01
CA ASN A 162 -24.34 5.28 -17.39
C ASN A 162 -23.33 5.47 -16.24
N ALA A 163 -23.79 5.71 -15.01
CA ALA A 163 -22.92 6.10 -13.90
C ALA A 163 -21.78 5.09 -13.68
N GLN A 164 -22.08 3.79 -13.70
CA GLN A 164 -21.08 2.73 -13.52
C GLN A 164 -20.03 2.73 -14.64
N ALA A 165 -20.45 2.97 -15.88
CA ALA A 165 -19.55 3.05 -17.02
C ALA A 165 -18.61 4.25 -16.90
N TRP A 166 -19.17 5.42 -16.55
CA TRP A 166 -18.39 6.63 -16.33
C TRP A 166 -17.43 6.52 -15.14
N THR A 167 -17.84 5.85 -14.04
CA THR A 167 -16.94 5.57 -12.91
C THR A 167 -15.77 4.68 -13.33
N ALA A 168 -16.01 3.63 -14.12
CA ALA A 168 -14.93 2.79 -14.62
C ALA A 168 -13.98 3.57 -15.55
N CYS A 169 -14.51 4.41 -16.44
CA CYS A 169 -13.71 5.29 -17.28
C CYS A 169 -12.87 6.28 -16.47
N ALA A 170 -13.45 6.90 -15.45
CA ALA A 170 -12.73 7.81 -14.55
C ALA A 170 -11.57 7.10 -13.84
N ALA A 171 -11.77 5.86 -13.41
CA ALA A 171 -10.72 5.07 -12.77
C ALA A 171 -9.58 4.73 -13.73
N VAL A 172 -9.88 4.33 -14.98
CA VAL A 172 -8.82 4.07 -15.99
C VAL A 172 -8.03 5.33 -16.30
N ALA A 173 -8.71 6.47 -16.50
CA ALA A 173 -8.07 7.75 -16.72
C ALA A 173 -7.15 8.14 -15.54
N PHE A 174 -7.60 7.91 -14.31
CA PHE A 174 -6.81 8.16 -13.11
C PHE A 174 -5.55 7.28 -13.06
N GLU A 175 -5.66 5.98 -13.33
CA GLU A 175 -4.50 5.08 -13.34
C GLU A 175 -3.50 5.47 -14.43
N ARG A 176 -3.96 5.89 -15.62
CA ARG A 176 -3.06 6.42 -16.68
C ARG A 176 -2.32 7.69 -16.26
N ALA A 177 -2.93 8.53 -15.43
CA ALA A 177 -2.28 9.74 -14.93
C ALA A 177 -1.23 9.47 -13.85
N HIS A 178 -1.31 8.36 -13.12
CA HIS A 178 -0.51 8.13 -11.90
C HIS A 178 0.37 6.88 -11.92
N ARG A 179 0.20 5.98 -12.89
CA ARG A 179 0.97 4.73 -13.00
C ARG A 179 1.82 4.71 -14.27
N PRO A 180 2.88 3.88 -14.30
CA PRO A 180 3.53 3.51 -15.55
C PRO A 180 2.52 2.93 -16.55
N GLU A 181 2.71 3.24 -17.83
CA GLU A 181 1.81 2.87 -18.95
C GLU A 181 1.39 1.40 -18.92
N GLU A 182 2.36 0.49 -18.78
CA GLU A 182 2.09 -0.96 -18.75
C GLU A 182 1.14 -1.37 -17.61
N ALA A 183 1.24 -0.73 -16.45
CA ALA A 183 0.36 -0.99 -15.31
C ALA A 183 -1.04 -0.43 -15.56
N ALA A 184 -1.13 0.78 -16.13
CA ALA A 184 -2.40 1.39 -16.50
C ALA A 184 -3.12 0.59 -17.60
N ASP A 185 -2.40 0.03 -18.58
CA ASP A 185 -2.98 -0.81 -19.63
C ASP A 185 -3.52 -2.13 -19.11
N ARG A 186 -2.83 -2.77 -18.16
CA ARG A 186 -3.39 -3.95 -17.46
C ARG A 186 -4.69 -3.61 -16.74
N TYR A 187 -4.77 -2.42 -16.15
CA TYR A 187 -6.00 -1.95 -15.51
C TYR A 187 -7.10 -1.66 -16.53
N ALA A 188 -6.77 -0.97 -17.64
CA ALA A 188 -7.70 -0.65 -18.72
C ALA A 188 -8.35 -1.91 -19.31
N ARG A 189 -7.59 -2.99 -19.53
CA ARG A 189 -8.13 -4.28 -19.99
C ARG A 189 -9.14 -4.88 -19.01
N LYS A 190 -8.87 -4.82 -17.71
CA LYS A 190 -9.82 -5.29 -16.69
C LYS A 190 -11.10 -4.44 -16.67
N ALA A 191 -10.95 -3.13 -16.81
CA ALA A 191 -12.09 -2.21 -16.89
C ALA A 191 -12.93 -2.45 -18.15
N ALA A 192 -12.30 -2.75 -19.30
CA ALA A 192 -12.98 -3.12 -20.53
C ALA A 192 -13.87 -4.35 -20.33
N GLU A 193 -13.36 -5.40 -19.67
CA GLU A 193 -14.17 -6.59 -19.35
C GLU A 193 -15.35 -6.28 -18.43
N ILE A 194 -15.17 -5.39 -17.44
CA ILE A 194 -16.27 -4.91 -16.60
C ILE A 194 -17.32 -4.17 -17.44
N LEU A 195 -16.90 -3.27 -18.31
CA LEU A 195 -17.80 -2.48 -19.14
C LEU A 195 -18.55 -3.35 -20.16
N LYS A 196 -17.94 -4.42 -20.69
CA LYS A 196 -18.64 -5.42 -21.53
C LYS A 196 -19.75 -6.15 -20.77
N MET A 197 -19.56 -6.44 -19.47
CA MET A 197 -20.61 -7.01 -18.63
C MET A 197 -21.78 -6.04 -18.39
N LEU A 198 -21.57 -4.74 -18.57
CA LEU A 198 -22.61 -3.71 -18.52
C LEU A 198 -23.32 -3.50 -19.86
N ASP A 199 -23.14 -4.42 -20.83
CA ASP A 199 -23.71 -4.38 -22.18
C ASP A 199 -23.30 -3.13 -23.00
N ALA A 200 -22.12 -2.57 -22.70
CA ALA A 200 -21.55 -1.52 -23.53
C ALA A 200 -21.17 -2.11 -24.90
N LYS A 201 -21.77 -1.60 -25.98
CA LYS A 201 -21.49 -2.05 -27.36
C LYS A 201 -20.17 -1.50 -27.91
N ALA A 202 -19.67 -0.42 -27.33
CA ALA A 202 -18.42 0.23 -27.65
C ALA A 202 -17.86 0.86 -26.37
N SER A 203 -16.57 1.20 -26.37
CA SER A 203 -15.96 1.90 -25.23
C SER A 203 -16.66 3.24 -25.01
N PRO A 204 -17.18 3.50 -23.80
CA PRO A 204 -17.72 4.82 -23.46
C PRO A 204 -16.60 5.89 -23.33
N CYS A 205 -15.34 5.47 -23.28
CA CYS A 205 -14.17 6.33 -23.11
C CYS A 205 -12.98 5.83 -23.95
N PRO A 206 -13.07 5.92 -25.29
CA PRO A 206 -12.02 5.43 -26.19
C PRO A 206 -10.67 6.12 -25.97
N GLU A 207 -10.65 7.30 -25.35
CA GLU A 207 -9.43 8.04 -25.03
C GLU A 207 -8.57 7.35 -23.97
N VAL A 208 -9.17 6.52 -23.10
CA VAL A 208 -8.45 5.84 -22.00
C VAL A 208 -8.53 4.31 -22.09
N ILE A 209 -9.46 3.79 -22.90
CA ILE A 209 -9.56 2.37 -23.27
C ILE A 209 -9.58 2.28 -24.80
N PRO A 210 -8.42 2.43 -25.47
CA PRO A 210 -8.35 2.40 -26.92
C PRO A 210 -8.54 0.98 -27.50
N GLU A 211 -8.12 -0.05 -26.76
CA GLU A 211 -8.28 -1.47 -27.12
C GLU A 211 -9.53 -2.06 -26.45
N TRP A 212 -10.70 -1.71 -26.99
CA TRP A 212 -12.00 -2.18 -26.52
C TRP A 212 -12.28 -3.66 -26.83
#